data_AF-A0A1V4RKM3-F1
#
_entry.id   AF-A0A1V4RKM3-F1
#
_cell.length_a   1.000
_cell.length_b   1.000
_cell.length_c   1.000
_cell.angle_alpha   90.00
_cell.angle_beta   90.00
_cell.angle_gamma   90.00
#
_symmetry.space_group_name_H-M   'P 1'
#
loop_
_entity.id
_entity.type
_entity.pdbx_description
1 polymer ?
#
loop_
_entity_poly.entity_id
_entity_poly.type
_entity_poly.pdbx_seq_one_letter_code
_entity_poly.pdbx_strand_id
1 'polypeptide(L)'
;MNYRIGIVCEGPTDYIVIQAALNAIIPKDFTTTLLQPEDTPKSKKQGTGWCGVFKWCRDNLFSENYQATVLRQTFHAVIIHLDADVAKKSFRDCGMNSSGLPCVSQCPPSGNTVRRLRNLLKSWMPGNPLDDITTICIPSVCTEAWIATALYGKSDPGILTEIECNETVENYLAGKPARERLIIPSTLKKRTARYRAGAVKISNNWGMVTEHCSEAKKFEDDIRILLALDRL
;
A
#
# COMPACT_ATOMS: atom_id res chain seq x y z
N MET A 1 -2.16 -21.13 -14.19
CA MET A 1 -0.93 -20.55 -13.63
C MET A 1 -1.27 -19.95 -12.29
N ASN A 2 -0.47 -20.23 -11.27
CA ASN A 2 -0.60 -19.65 -9.93
C ASN A 2 0.29 -18.39 -9.89
N TYR A 3 -0.29 -17.21 -9.66
CA TYR A 3 0.50 -15.98 -9.69
C TYR A 3 1.39 -15.89 -8.44
N ARG A 4 2.61 -15.39 -8.62
CA ARG A 4 3.55 -15.12 -7.53
C ARG A 4 3.76 -13.61 -7.47
N ILE A 5 3.39 -12.99 -6.35
CA ILE A 5 3.34 -11.54 -6.21
C ILE A 5 4.26 -11.11 -5.07
N GLY A 6 5.26 -10.29 -5.38
CA GLY A 6 6.14 -9.68 -4.38
C GLY A 6 5.51 -8.39 -3.87
N ILE A 7 5.57 -8.14 -2.55
CA ILE A 7 5.00 -6.93 -1.94
C ILE A 7 6.07 -6.23 -1.10
N VAL A 8 6.29 -4.95 -1.40
CA VAL A 8 7.09 -4.01 -0.61
C VAL A 8 6.11 -3.04 0.02
N CYS A 9 6.05 -2.94 1.34
CA CYS A 9 5.12 -2.06 2.03
C CYS A 9 5.74 -1.44 3.28
N GLU A 10 5.10 -0.40 3.83
CA GLU A 10 5.60 0.28 5.02
C GLU A 10 5.56 -0.59 6.27
N GLY A 11 4.48 -1.34 6.44
CA GLY A 11 4.24 -2.15 7.62
C GLY A 11 3.46 -3.44 7.37
N PRO A 12 3.43 -4.32 8.39
CA PRO A 12 2.79 -5.64 8.30
C PRO A 12 1.27 -5.55 8.19
N THR A 13 0.65 -4.45 8.60
CA THR A 13 -0.80 -4.23 8.43
C THR A 13 -1.16 -3.96 6.98
N ASP A 14 -0.32 -3.21 6.27
CA ASP A 14 -0.56 -2.80 4.89
C ASP A 14 -0.44 -4.02 3.97
N TYR A 15 0.53 -4.91 4.24
CA TYR A 15 0.62 -6.23 3.61
C TYR A 15 -0.70 -7.02 3.70
N ILE A 16 -1.33 -7.06 4.88
CA ILE A 16 -2.61 -7.78 5.07
C ILE A 16 -3.72 -7.16 4.23
N VAL A 17 -3.78 -5.82 4.16
CA VAL A 17 -4.81 -5.11 3.39
C VAL A 17 -4.61 -5.31 1.90
N ILE A 18 -3.37 -5.20 1.41
CA ILE A 18 -3.03 -5.46 0.00
C ILE A 18 -3.36 -6.92 -0.35
N GLN A 19 -3.02 -7.88 0.51
CA GLN A 19 -3.39 -9.28 0.29
C GLN A 19 -4.92 -9.47 0.23
N ALA A 20 -5.67 -8.80 1.10
CA ALA A 20 -7.13 -8.83 1.08
C ALA A 20 -7.70 -8.20 -0.21
N ALA A 21 -7.11 -7.11 -0.71
CA ALA A 21 -7.48 -6.52 -1.99
C ALA A 21 -7.21 -7.49 -3.15
N LEU A 22 -6.01 -8.09 -3.20
CA LEU A 22 -5.65 -9.07 -4.23
C LEU A 22 -6.58 -10.29 -4.24
N ASN A 23 -7.01 -10.76 -3.06
CA ASN A 23 -8.00 -11.85 -2.96
C ASN A 23 -9.37 -11.48 -3.55
N ALA A 24 -9.71 -10.20 -3.60
CA ALA A 24 -10.94 -9.74 -4.24
C ALA A 24 -10.77 -9.49 -5.75
N ILE A 25 -9.57 -9.09 -6.17
CA ILE A 25 -9.27 -8.70 -7.56
C ILE A 25 -8.94 -9.91 -8.44
N ILE A 26 -8.17 -10.86 -7.91
CA ILE A 26 -7.60 -11.99 -8.67
C ILE A 26 -8.51 -13.22 -8.51
N PRO A 27 -9.16 -13.71 -9.58
CA PRO A 27 -10.10 -14.84 -9.50
C PRO A 27 -9.42 -16.21 -9.41
N LYS A 28 -8.10 -16.27 -9.55
CA LYS A 28 -7.28 -17.50 -9.57
C LYS A 28 -6.40 -17.56 -8.33
N ASP A 29 -5.89 -18.76 -8.03
CA ASP A 29 -4.90 -18.93 -6.97
C ASP A 29 -3.65 -18.06 -7.23
N PHE A 30 -3.18 -17.42 -6.17
CA PHE A 30 -1.93 -16.68 -6.13
C PHE A 30 -1.25 -16.85 -4.77
N THR A 31 0.05 -16.58 -4.74
CA THR A 31 0.85 -16.50 -3.51
C THR A 31 1.49 -15.12 -3.42
N THR A 32 1.51 -14.56 -2.21
CA THR A 32 2.19 -13.30 -1.91
C THR A 32 3.43 -13.53 -1.07
N THR A 33 4.49 -12.77 -1.36
CA THR A 33 5.74 -12.74 -0.57
C THR A 33 6.01 -11.32 -0.13
N LEU A 34 6.21 -11.11 1.17
CA LEU A 34 6.66 -9.83 1.71
C LEU A 34 8.16 -9.66 1.43
N LEU A 35 8.51 -8.72 0.55
CA LEU A 35 9.88 -8.38 0.16
C LEU A 35 10.52 -7.30 1.03
N GLN A 36 9.69 -6.44 1.62
CA GLN A 36 10.14 -5.41 2.57
C GLN A 36 8.93 -4.93 3.41
N PRO A 37 9.05 -4.87 4.74
CA PRO A 37 10.18 -5.31 5.55
C PRO A 37 10.29 -6.84 5.59
N GLU A 38 11.41 -7.39 5.11
CA GLU A 38 11.79 -8.77 5.40
C GLU A 38 12.17 -8.89 6.89
N ASP A 39 12.22 -10.12 7.43
CA ASP A 39 12.89 -10.38 8.72
C ASP A 39 14.27 -11.00 8.47
N THR A 40 15.13 -10.25 7.77
CA THR A 40 16.51 -10.64 7.46
C THR A 40 17.50 -9.66 8.09
N PRO A 41 18.77 -10.06 8.32
CA PRO A 41 19.79 -9.12 8.77
C PRO A 41 19.98 -7.92 7.81
N LYS A 42 19.68 -8.09 6.52
CA LYS A 42 19.72 -7.02 5.51
C LYS A 42 18.57 -6.03 5.69
N SER A 43 17.35 -6.51 5.92
CA SER A 43 16.19 -5.64 6.15
C SER A 43 16.29 -4.84 7.45
N LYS A 44 16.98 -5.37 8.47
CA LYS A 44 17.31 -4.60 9.70
C LYS A 44 18.15 -3.35 9.40
N LYS A 45 18.99 -3.37 8.36
CA LYS A 45 19.75 -2.18 7.90
C LYS A 45 18.90 -1.23 7.06
N GLN A 46 17.95 -1.75 6.28
CA GLN A 46 17.01 -0.93 5.51
C GLN A 46 16.02 -0.21 6.44
N GLY A 47 15.66 -0.84 7.56
CA GLY A 47 14.69 -0.31 8.52
C GLY A 47 13.25 -0.63 8.14
N THR A 48 12.29 -0.13 8.91
CA THR A 48 10.85 -0.29 8.68
C THR A 48 10.23 1.00 8.16
N GLY A 49 8.96 0.95 7.75
CA GLY A 49 8.22 2.13 7.26
C GLY A 49 8.70 2.62 5.90
N TRP A 50 8.27 3.82 5.53
CA TRP A 50 8.58 4.43 4.24
C TRP A 50 10.08 4.56 3.93
N CYS A 51 10.94 4.75 4.93
CA CYS A 51 12.39 4.77 4.74
C CYS A 51 12.94 3.42 4.27
N GLY A 52 12.36 2.32 4.76
CA GLY A 52 12.69 0.97 4.30
C GLY A 52 12.25 0.75 2.86
N VAL A 53 11.05 1.20 2.50
CA VAL A 53 10.55 1.18 1.11
C VAL A 53 11.49 1.95 0.17
N PHE A 54 11.85 3.20 0.54
CA PHE A 54 12.77 4.03 -0.23
C PHE A 54 14.10 3.33 -0.51
N LYS A 55 14.76 2.83 0.55
CA LYS A 55 16.05 2.15 0.45
C LYS A 55 15.93 0.86 -0.37
N TRP A 56 14.86 0.10 -0.18
CA TRP A 56 14.64 -1.13 -0.95
C TRP A 56 14.49 -0.84 -2.45
N CYS A 57 13.74 0.19 -2.83
CA CYS A 57 13.60 0.60 -4.24
C CYS A 57 14.96 0.99 -4.83
N ARG A 58 15.76 1.78 -4.09
CA ARG A 58 17.10 2.18 -4.51
C ARG A 58 18.06 1.00 -4.68
N ASP A 59 18.01 0.04 -3.77
CA ASP A 59 18.94 -1.09 -3.76
C ASP A 59 18.60 -2.14 -4.84
N ASN A 60 17.32 -2.32 -5.16
CA ASN A 60 16.87 -3.43 -6.00
C ASN A 60 16.36 -3.00 -7.38
N LEU A 61 15.86 -1.77 -7.54
CA LEU A 61 15.19 -1.30 -8.77
C LEU A 61 15.83 -0.07 -9.43
N PHE A 62 16.90 0.49 -8.87
CA PHE A 62 17.57 1.66 -9.45
C PHE A 62 18.29 1.38 -10.78
N SER A 63 18.78 0.16 -10.98
CA SER A 63 19.43 -0.28 -12.21
C SER A 63 19.29 -1.79 -12.36
N GLU A 64 19.50 -2.32 -13.57
CA GLU A 64 19.71 -3.75 -13.74
C GLU A 64 20.81 -4.25 -12.81
N ASN A 65 20.48 -5.30 -12.07
CA ASN A 65 21.36 -5.95 -11.13
C ASN A 65 20.89 -7.39 -10.93
N TYR A 66 21.72 -8.21 -10.29
CA TYR A 66 21.40 -9.62 -10.05
C TYR A 66 20.05 -9.82 -9.32
N GLN A 67 19.72 -8.95 -8.35
CA GLN A 67 18.46 -9.05 -7.61
C GLN A 67 17.25 -8.74 -8.49
N ALA A 68 17.33 -7.72 -9.35
CA ALA A 68 16.27 -7.45 -10.32
C ALA A 68 16.01 -8.65 -11.24
N THR A 69 17.06 -9.33 -11.71
CA THR A 69 16.93 -10.57 -12.50
C THR A 69 16.23 -11.68 -11.72
N VAL A 70 16.64 -11.91 -10.47
CA VAL A 70 16.00 -12.90 -9.59
C VAL A 70 14.52 -12.56 -9.34
N LEU A 71 14.21 -11.29 -9.07
CA LEU A 71 12.83 -10.84 -8.87
C LEU A 71 11.97 -11.08 -10.10
N ARG A 72 12.45 -10.78 -11.31
CA ARG A 72 11.72 -11.06 -12.57
C ARG A 72 11.47 -12.56 -12.78
N GLN A 73 12.45 -13.41 -12.50
CA GLN A 73 12.29 -14.86 -12.66
C GLN A 73 11.35 -15.44 -11.60
N THR A 74 11.24 -14.78 -10.45
CA THR A 74 10.45 -15.25 -9.31
C THR A 74 9.00 -14.77 -9.38
N PHE A 75 8.76 -13.51 -9.71
CA PHE A 75 7.45 -12.88 -9.55
C PHE A 75 6.81 -12.54 -10.90
N HIS A 76 5.49 -12.67 -10.94
CA HIS A 76 4.66 -12.19 -12.04
C HIS A 76 4.27 -10.72 -11.84
N ALA A 77 4.27 -10.25 -10.59
CA ALA A 77 4.04 -8.86 -10.24
C ALA A 77 4.83 -8.48 -8.98
N VAL A 78 5.27 -7.23 -8.91
CA VAL A 78 5.86 -6.59 -7.74
C VAL A 78 5.02 -5.36 -7.39
N ILE A 79 4.51 -5.30 -6.18
CA ILE A 79 3.70 -4.19 -5.67
C ILE A 79 4.55 -3.37 -4.72
N ILE A 80 4.64 -2.07 -4.95
CA ILE A 80 5.29 -1.12 -4.05
C ILE A 80 4.21 -0.26 -3.40
N HIS A 81 4.06 -0.41 -2.10
CA HIS A 81 3.13 0.34 -1.28
C HIS A 81 3.80 1.47 -0.51
N LEU A 82 3.12 2.61 -0.49
CA LEU A 82 3.48 3.80 0.26
C LEU A 82 2.20 4.58 0.57
N ASP A 83 1.94 4.96 1.81
CA ASP A 83 0.83 5.84 2.16
C ASP A 83 1.19 7.29 1.78
N ALA A 84 0.21 8.09 1.32
CA ALA A 84 0.54 9.46 0.90
C ALA A 84 0.77 10.46 2.06
N ASP A 85 0.65 10.04 3.32
CA ASP A 85 1.19 10.79 4.46
C ASP A 85 2.73 10.98 4.36
N VAL A 86 3.42 10.11 3.61
CA VAL A 86 4.85 10.22 3.30
C VAL A 86 5.17 11.54 2.59
N ALA A 87 4.20 12.10 1.85
CA ALA A 87 4.35 13.39 1.20
C ALA A 87 4.61 14.55 2.19
N LYS A 88 4.32 14.37 3.50
CA LYS A 88 4.57 15.33 4.58
C LYS A 88 5.96 15.18 5.22
N LYS A 89 6.71 14.13 4.90
CA LYS A 89 7.97 13.76 5.58
C LYS A 89 9.20 14.45 4.97
N SER A 90 10.39 14.09 5.43
CA SER A 90 11.68 14.54 4.89
C SER A 90 12.62 13.37 4.68
N PHE A 91 13.41 13.37 3.59
CA PHE A 91 14.46 12.35 3.39
C PHE A 91 15.53 12.34 4.49
N ARG A 92 15.64 13.42 5.26
CA ARG A 92 16.49 13.48 6.45
C ARG A 92 16.04 12.47 7.51
N ASP A 93 14.75 12.14 7.60
CA ASP A 93 14.22 11.12 8.51
C ASP A 93 14.79 9.72 8.18
N CYS A 94 15.21 9.52 6.94
CA CYS A 94 15.88 8.30 6.48
C CYS A 94 17.41 8.38 6.51
N GLY A 95 17.98 9.49 6.98
CA GLY A 95 19.42 9.76 6.94
C GLY A 95 19.95 10.10 5.53
N MET A 96 19.08 10.56 4.63
CA MET A 96 19.41 10.76 3.22
C MET A 96 19.31 12.25 2.85
N ASN A 97 20.25 12.71 2.02
CA ASN A 97 20.21 14.06 1.46
C ASN A 97 19.64 14.02 0.04
N SER A 98 18.32 13.89 -0.05
CA SER A 98 17.57 13.87 -1.32
C SER A 98 16.45 14.91 -1.30
N SER A 99 15.92 15.24 -2.48
CA SER A 99 14.90 16.27 -2.69
C SER A 99 13.58 15.65 -3.18
N GLY A 100 12.51 16.44 -3.15
CA GLY A 100 11.18 16.03 -3.62
C GLY A 100 10.19 15.75 -2.49
N LEU A 101 10.62 15.74 -1.22
CA LEU A 101 9.74 15.82 -0.06
C LEU A 101 9.99 17.14 0.71
N PRO A 102 8.95 17.76 1.31
CA PRO A 102 7.54 17.38 1.21
C PRO A 102 6.94 17.70 -0.17
N CYS A 103 5.93 16.95 -0.60
CA CYS A 103 5.23 17.15 -1.88
C CYS A 103 3.70 17.16 -1.78
N VAL A 104 3.17 17.43 -0.59
CA VAL A 104 1.73 17.52 -0.30
C VAL A 104 1.01 18.42 -1.30
N SER A 105 -0.23 18.06 -1.63
CA SER A 105 -1.17 18.89 -2.40
C SER A 105 -2.56 18.83 -1.77
N GLN A 106 -3.49 19.64 -2.27
CA GLN A 106 -4.83 19.74 -1.71
C GLN A 106 -5.62 18.44 -1.93
N CYS A 107 -6.27 17.97 -0.87
CA CYS A 107 -7.27 16.90 -0.86
C CYS A 107 -8.57 17.53 -0.33
N PRO A 108 -9.70 17.46 -1.07
CA PRO A 108 -9.93 16.78 -2.35
C PRO A 108 -9.36 17.52 -3.60
N PRO A 109 -9.18 16.81 -4.74
CA PRO A 109 -9.33 15.36 -4.92
C PRO A 109 -8.17 14.54 -4.30
N SER A 110 -8.48 13.33 -3.84
CA SER A 110 -7.56 12.31 -3.30
C SER A 110 -6.28 12.10 -4.13
N GLY A 111 -6.41 12.11 -5.46
CA GLY A 111 -5.29 11.82 -6.36
C GLY A 111 -4.20 12.90 -6.47
N ASN A 112 -4.38 14.10 -5.90
CA ASN A 112 -3.43 15.19 -6.06
C ASN A 112 -2.07 14.91 -5.41
N THR A 113 -2.08 14.55 -4.13
CA THR A 113 -0.85 14.17 -3.40
C THR A 113 -0.30 12.85 -3.96
N VAL A 114 -1.18 11.88 -4.22
CA VAL A 114 -0.80 10.56 -4.75
C VAL A 114 -0.03 10.66 -6.07
N ARG A 115 -0.48 11.51 -7.00
CA ARG A 115 0.21 11.70 -8.29
C ARG A 115 1.62 12.28 -8.12
N ARG A 116 1.80 13.26 -7.22
CA ARG A 116 3.12 13.83 -6.91
C ARG A 116 4.03 12.77 -6.29
N LEU A 117 3.50 12.01 -5.33
CA LEU A 117 4.26 10.98 -4.64
C LEU A 117 4.60 9.79 -5.57
N ARG A 118 3.69 9.40 -6.47
CA ARG A 118 3.94 8.37 -7.50
C ARG A 118 5.08 8.79 -8.43
N ASN A 119 5.12 10.05 -8.86
CA ASN A 119 6.23 10.57 -9.68
C ASN A 119 7.56 10.58 -8.91
N LEU A 120 7.53 10.95 -7.63
CA LEU A 120 8.70 10.87 -6.77
C LEU A 120 9.16 9.42 -6.59
N LEU A 121 8.25 8.49 -6.33
CA LEU A 121 8.59 7.08 -6.15
C LEU A 121 9.20 6.46 -7.42
N LYS A 122 8.71 6.86 -8.61
CA LYS A 122 9.35 6.50 -9.89
C LYS A 122 10.77 7.05 -10.01
N SER A 123 11.06 8.24 -9.48
CA SER A 123 12.43 8.80 -9.50
C SER A 123 13.40 8.06 -8.58
N TRP A 124 12.90 7.23 -7.65
CA TRP A 124 13.74 6.34 -6.84
C TRP A 124 14.26 5.14 -7.65
N MET A 125 13.63 4.83 -8.77
CA MET A 125 13.92 3.69 -9.65
C MET A 125 13.97 4.12 -11.13
N PRO A 126 14.88 5.04 -11.50
CA PRO A 126 15.00 5.50 -12.88
C PRO A 126 15.43 4.33 -13.77
N GLY A 127 14.65 4.03 -14.81
CA GLY A 127 14.91 2.86 -15.65
C GLY A 127 14.64 1.54 -14.93
N ASN A 128 13.64 1.50 -14.03
CA ASN A 128 13.21 0.31 -13.29
C ASN A 128 13.24 -0.92 -14.22
N PRO A 129 14.14 -1.89 -13.97
CA PRO A 129 14.24 -3.06 -14.84
C PRO A 129 12.98 -3.91 -14.77
N LEU A 130 12.11 -3.74 -13.77
CA LEU A 130 10.86 -4.47 -13.57
C LEU A 130 9.61 -3.66 -13.94
N ASP A 131 9.71 -2.58 -14.72
CA ASP A 131 8.59 -1.64 -14.95
C ASP A 131 7.34 -2.31 -15.55
N ASP A 132 7.51 -3.35 -16.37
CA ASP A 132 6.44 -4.16 -16.97
C ASP A 132 5.71 -5.10 -16.00
N ILE A 133 6.32 -5.38 -14.83
CA ILE A 133 5.73 -6.23 -13.77
C ILE A 133 5.58 -5.48 -12.45
N THR A 134 5.83 -4.17 -12.41
CA THR A 134 5.75 -3.37 -11.17
C THR A 134 4.51 -2.50 -11.17
N THR A 135 3.77 -2.49 -10.07
CA THR A 135 2.72 -1.48 -9.81
C THR A 135 2.92 -0.79 -8.48
N ILE A 136 2.38 0.42 -8.37
CA ILE A 136 2.51 1.30 -7.22
C ILE A 136 1.13 1.42 -6.55
N CYS A 137 1.05 1.04 -5.28
CA CYS A 137 -0.15 1.13 -4.44
C CYS A 137 0.00 2.30 -3.46
N ILE A 138 -0.66 3.43 -3.75
CA ILE A 138 -0.63 4.60 -2.86
C ILE A 138 -2.06 4.96 -2.46
N PRO A 139 -2.52 4.57 -1.25
CA PRO A 139 -3.71 5.14 -0.64
C PRO A 139 -3.53 6.64 -0.42
N SER A 140 -4.61 7.41 -0.53
CA SER A 140 -4.56 8.87 -0.51
C SER A 140 -4.00 9.49 0.79
N VAL A 141 -4.64 9.30 1.94
CA VAL A 141 -4.03 9.71 3.23
C VAL A 141 -3.31 8.52 3.84
N CYS A 142 -4.02 7.41 4.01
CA CYS A 142 -3.49 6.16 4.54
C CYS A 142 -4.35 4.98 4.12
N THR A 143 -3.81 3.78 4.27
CA THR A 143 -4.49 2.52 3.99
C THR A 143 -5.78 2.35 4.83
N GLU A 144 -5.83 2.97 6.02
CA GLU A 144 -6.97 2.89 6.94
C GLU A 144 -8.30 3.40 6.35
N ALA A 145 -8.27 4.30 5.36
CA ALA A 145 -9.48 4.71 4.63
C ALA A 145 -10.18 3.52 3.96
N TRP A 146 -9.41 2.63 3.33
CA TRP A 146 -9.93 1.43 2.67
C TRP A 146 -10.53 0.46 3.69
N ILE A 147 -9.89 0.34 4.85
CA ILE A 147 -10.35 -0.54 5.94
C ILE A 147 -11.63 -0.02 6.57
N ALA A 148 -11.68 1.29 6.86
CA ALA A 148 -12.87 1.93 7.43
C ALA A 148 -14.08 1.78 6.49
N THR A 149 -13.85 1.99 5.18
CA THR A 149 -14.85 1.74 4.14
C THR A 149 -15.35 0.30 4.19
N ALA A 150 -14.45 -0.69 4.12
CA ALA A 150 -14.84 -2.09 4.02
C ALA A 150 -15.53 -2.64 5.27
N LEU A 151 -15.11 -2.20 6.46
CA LEU A 151 -15.59 -2.76 7.72
C LEU A 151 -16.81 -2.02 8.27
N TYR A 152 -16.92 -0.71 8.03
CA TYR A 152 -17.91 0.13 8.70
C TYR A 152 -18.78 0.96 7.75
N GLY A 153 -18.42 1.10 6.46
CA GLY A 153 -19.14 1.93 5.50
C GLY A 153 -20.65 1.62 5.40
N LYS A 154 -21.02 0.34 5.46
CA LYS A 154 -22.44 -0.08 5.47
C LYS A 154 -23.19 0.37 6.73
N SER A 155 -22.55 0.25 7.90
CA SER A 155 -23.18 0.55 9.19
C SER A 155 -23.11 2.03 9.57
N ASP A 156 -22.19 2.76 8.94
CA ASP A 156 -21.91 4.16 9.22
C ASP A 156 -21.61 4.90 7.91
N PRO A 157 -22.62 5.17 7.07
CA PRO A 157 -22.41 5.82 5.77
C PRO A 157 -21.78 7.21 5.89
N GLY A 158 -21.88 7.87 7.05
CA GLY A 158 -21.29 9.18 7.29
C GLY A 158 -19.76 9.19 7.12
N ILE A 159 -19.08 8.09 7.48
CA ILE A 159 -17.62 7.99 7.35
C ILE A 159 -17.15 8.02 5.89
N LEU A 160 -18.01 7.67 4.93
CA LEU A 160 -17.67 7.54 3.52
C LEU A 160 -17.46 8.89 2.82
N THR A 161 -17.98 9.97 3.40
CA THR A 161 -17.83 11.32 2.84
C THR A 161 -16.36 11.70 2.81
N GLU A 162 -15.80 11.83 1.60
CA GLU A 162 -14.40 12.19 1.36
C GLU A 162 -13.40 11.32 2.17
N ILE A 163 -13.72 10.04 2.38
CA ILE A 163 -12.98 9.16 3.30
C ILE A 163 -11.48 9.07 2.99
N GLU A 164 -11.09 9.11 1.71
CA GLU A 164 -9.70 9.09 1.27
C GLU A 164 -8.93 10.39 1.58
N CYS A 165 -9.64 11.49 1.86
CA CYS A 165 -9.07 12.76 2.32
C CYS A 165 -9.21 12.96 3.83
N ASN A 166 -9.84 12.03 4.55
CA ASN A 166 -10.11 12.17 5.97
C ASN A 166 -8.87 11.86 6.82
N GLU A 167 -8.16 12.90 7.27
CA GLU A 167 -6.98 12.79 8.14
C GLU A 167 -7.27 12.20 9.53
N THR A 168 -8.55 12.07 9.91
CA THR A 168 -8.97 11.56 11.22
C THR A 168 -9.41 10.10 11.20
N VAL A 169 -9.28 9.40 10.06
CA VAL A 169 -9.76 8.00 9.92
C VAL A 169 -9.10 7.05 10.93
N GLU A 170 -7.83 7.26 11.30
CA GLU A 170 -7.20 6.47 12.34
C GLU A 170 -7.83 6.68 13.73
N ASN A 171 -8.22 7.93 14.04
CA ASN A 171 -8.93 8.24 15.28
C ASN A 171 -10.31 7.61 15.30
N TYR A 172 -11.01 7.60 14.17
CA TYR A 172 -12.27 6.88 14.01
C TYR A 172 -12.11 5.37 14.31
N LEU A 173 -11.07 4.74 13.76
CA LEU A 173 -10.78 3.33 14.01
C LEU A 173 -10.34 3.06 15.46
N ALA A 174 -9.65 4.01 16.08
CA ALA A 174 -9.28 3.95 17.50
C ALA A 174 -10.51 4.08 18.42
N GLY A 175 -11.49 4.88 18.03
CA GLY A 175 -12.74 5.10 18.77
C GLY A 175 -13.69 3.91 18.80
N LYS A 176 -13.45 2.86 17.99
CA LYS A 176 -14.31 1.67 17.94
C LYS A 176 -14.37 0.92 19.27
N PRO A 177 -15.47 0.17 19.54
CA PRO A 177 -15.58 -0.70 20.71
C PRO A 177 -14.39 -1.66 20.83
N ALA A 178 -13.95 -1.98 22.05
CA ALA A 178 -12.71 -2.74 22.29
C ALA A 178 -12.62 -4.09 21.55
N ARG A 179 -13.78 -4.72 21.27
CA ARG A 179 -13.86 -6.01 20.55
C ARG A 179 -13.57 -5.90 19.05
N GLU A 180 -13.74 -4.72 18.47
CA GLU A 180 -13.59 -4.45 17.03
C GLU A 180 -12.44 -3.50 16.73
N ARG A 181 -11.94 -2.82 17.76
CA ARG A 181 -10.92 -1.79 17.67
C ARG A 181 -9.63 -2.25 16.97
N LEU A 182 -9.30 -1.59 15.87
CA LEU A 182 -8.10 -1.86 15.07
C LEU A 182 -6.88 -1.07 15.57
N ILE A 183 -7.07 0.10 16.17
CA ILE A 183 -5.99 1.01 16.57
C ILE A 183 -6.05 1.29 18.08
N ILE A 184 -4.90 1.33 18.76
CA ILE A 184 -4.84 1.67 20.19
C ILE A 184 -4.97 3.19 20.37
N PRO A 185 -5.97 3.72 21.12
CA PRO A 185 -6.23 5.16 21.15
C PRO A 185 -5.09 6.00 21.71
N SER A 186 -4.37 5.48 22.71
CA SER A 186 -3.31 6.23 23.39
C SER A 186 -2.00 6.31 22.60
N THR A 187 -1.77 5.40 21.66
CA THR A 187 -0.49 5.27 20.95
C THR A 187 -0.62 5.28 19.43
N LEU A 188 -1.86 5.27 18.93
CA LEU A 188 -2.21 5.01 17.53
C LEU A 188 -1.56 3.74 16.96
N LYS A 189 -1.14 2.81 17.82
CA LYS A 189 -0.52 1.56 17.37
C LYS A 189 -1.58 0.64 16.77
N LYS A 190 -1.35 0.23 15.51
CA LYS A 190 -2.19 -0.72 14.79
C LYS A 190 -2.12 -2.12 15.43
N ARG A 191 -3.27 -2.79 15.57
CA ARG A 191 -3.38 -4.16 16.12
C ARG A 191 -3.41 -5.17 14.98
N THR A 192 -2.26 -5.66 14.55
CA THR A 192 -2.12 -6.59 13.40
C THR A 192 -3.09 -7.78 13.44
N ALA A 193 -3.36 -8.37 14.61
CA ALA A 193 -4.31 -9.47 14.75
C ALA A 193 -5.75 -9.08 14.32
N ARG A 194 -6.16 -7.82 14.54
CA ARG A 194 -7.46 -7.30 14.14
C ARG A 194 -7.55 -7.06 12.64
N TYR A 195 -6.45 -6.64 12.01
CA TYR A 195 -6.36 -6.53 10.56
C TYR A 195 -6.51 -7.91 9.91
N ARG A 196 -5.82 -8.93 10.43
CA ARG A 196 -6.00 -10.34 9.96
C ARG A 196 -7.44 -10.81 10.10
N ALA A 197 -8.06 -10.56 11.26
CA ALA A 197 -9.46 -10.94 11.49
C ALA A 197 -10.43 -10.20 10.55
N GLY A 198 -10.09 -8.99 10.12
CA GLY A 198 -10.86 -8.19 9.16
C GLY A 198 -10.62 -8.53 7.70
N ALA A 199 -9.54 -9.22 7.36
CA ALA A 199 -9.08 -9.41 5.97
C ALA A 199 -10.16 -10.01 5.05
N VAL A 200 -10.86 -11.06 5.49
CA VAL A 200 -11.95 -11.67 4.69
C VAL A 200 -13.08 -10.68 4.42
N LYS A 201 -13.44 -9.85 5.41
CA LYS A 201 -14.46 -8.80 5.23
C LYS A 201 -13.98 -7.71 4.28
N ILE A 202 -12.70 -7.36 4.33
CA ILE A 202 -12.07 -6.40 3.40
C ILE A 202 -12.20 -6.93 1.97
N SER A 203 -11.82 -8.19 1.72
CA SER A 203 -11.97 -8.83 0.41
C SER A 203 -13.42 -8.85 -0.06
N ASN A 204 -14.35 -9.32 0.78
CA ASN A 204 -15.77 -9.45 0.41
C ASN A 204 -16.45 -8.10 0.14
N ASN A 205 -15.99 -7.03 0.78
CA ASN A 205 -16.54 -5.69 0.60
C ASN A 205 -15.66 -4.81 -0.31
N TRP A 206 -14.71 -5.38 -1.06
CA TRP A 206 -13.79 -4.60 -1.89
C TRP A 206 -14.51 -3.74 -2.95
N GLY A 207 -15.65 -4.20 -3.49
CA GLY A 207 -16.46 -3.39 -4.39
C GLY A 207 -16.95 -2.07 -3.76
N MET A 208 -17.29 -2.06 -2.47
CA MET A 208 -17.61 -0.83 -1.74
C MET A 208 -16.37 0.03 -1.52
N VAL A 209 -15.21 -0.60 -1.31
CA VAL A 209 -13.94 0.13 -1.22
C VAL A 209 -13.68 0.88 -2.51
N THR A 210 -13.79 0.23 -3.67
CA THR A 210 -13.49 0.88 -4.95
C THR A 210 -14.57 1.85 -5.41
N GLU A 211 -15.80 1.74 -4.89
CA GLU A 211 -16.86 2.74 -5.08
C GLU A 211 -16.57 4.06 -4.35
N HIS A 212 -16.01 4.00 -3.14
CA HIS A 212 -15.78 5.20 -2.30
C HIS A 212 -14.32 5.65 -2.24
N CYS A 213 -13.37 4.79 -2.62
CA CYS A 213 -11.94 5.04 -2.62
C CYS A 213 -11.39 4.96 -4.05
N SER A 214 -11.24 6.12 -4.68
CA SER A 214 -10.69 6.26 -6.03
C SER A 214 -9.27 5.70 -6.20
N GLU A 215 -8.40 5.78 -5.18
CA GLU A 215 -7.05 5.22 -5.28
C GLU A 215 -7.06 3.69 -5.11
N ALA A 216 -8.04 3.14 -4.38
CA ALA A 216 -8.29 1.69 -4.36
C ALA A 216 -8.76 1.19 -5.72
N LYS A 217 -9.65 1.94 -6.39
CA LYS A 217 -10.11 1.59 -7.74
C LYS A 217 -8.96 1.59 -8.74
N LYS A 218 -8.09 2.62 -8.71
CA LYS A 218 -6.89 2.66 -9.54
C LYS A 218 -5.95 1.49 -9.27
N PHE A 219 -5.75 1.13 -8.01
CA PHE A 219 -4.93 -0.03 -7.67
C PHE A 219 -5.52 -1.32 -8.24
N GLU A 220 -6.84 -1.52 -8.15
CA GLU A 220 -7.52 -2.65 -8.79
C GLU A 220 -7.31 -2.68 -10.30
N ASP A 221 -7.51 -1.55 -10.98
CA ASP A 221 -7.34 -1.45 -12.44
C ASP A 221 -5.89 -1.71 -12.85
N ASP A 222 -4.93 -1.17 -12.12
CA ASP A 222 -3.50 -1.41 -12.34
C ASP A 222 -3.17 -2.92 -12.22
N ILE A 223 -3.72 -3.63 -11.23
CA ILE A 223 -3.52 -5.08 -11.06
C ILE A 223 -4.15 -5.87 -12.21
N ARG A 224 -5.38 -5.52 -12.61
CA ARG A 224 -6.07 -6.18 -13.74
C ARG A 224 -5.28 -6.04 -15.03
N ILE A 225 -4.75 -4.85 -15.30
CA ILE A 225 -3.91 -4.58 -16.47
C ILE A 225 -2.60 -5.38 -16.37
N LEU A 226 -1.90 -5.28 -15.25
CA LEU A 226 -0.58 -5.90 -15.04
C LEU A 226 -0.60 -7.42 -15.20
N LEU A 227 -1.66 -8.07 -14.69
CA LEU A 227 -1.84 -9.52 -14.76
C LEU A 227 -2.66 -9.98 -15.96
N ALA A 228 -3.04 -9.05 -16.84
CA ALA A 228 -3.89 -9.27 -18.01
C ALA A 228 -5.19 -10.03 -17.69
N LEU A 229 -5.84 -9.70 -16.57
CA LEU A 229 -7.01 -10.42 -16.07
C LEU A 229 -8.25 -10.26 -16.96
N ASP A 230 -8.35 -9.16 -17.71
CA ASP A 230 -9.48 -8.90 -18.61
C ASP A 230 -9.33 -9.63 -19.97
N ARG A 231 -8.24 -10.38 -20.17
CA ARG A 231 -7.99 -11.21 -21.36
C ARG A 231 -8.20 -12.71 -21.11
N LEU A 232 -8.73 -13.06 -19.94
CA LEU A 232 -9.05 -14.42 -19.50
C LEU A 232 -10.54 -14.71 -19.68
#